data_AF-A0A3R6DWA5-F1
#
_entry.id   AF-A0A3R6DWA5-F1
#
_cell.length_a   1.000
_cell.length_b   1.000
_cell.length_c   1.000
_cell.angle_alpha   90.00
_cell.angle_beta   90.00
_cell.angle_gamma   90.00
#
_symmetry.space_group_name_H-M   'P 1'
#
loop_
_entity.id
_entity.type
_entity.pdbx_description
1 polymer ?
#
loop_
_entity_poly.entity_id
_entity_poly.type
_entity_poly.pdbx_seq_one_letter_code
_entity_poly.pdbx_strand_id
1 'polypeptide(L)'
;MGRGKKRRKAKLKKKRMIKIRQGKRVPFSISNCPKPLRGTMYKYEYKVNVHHCTFSNARFNNVRYRSGHITYSSFKNALFEKVDFICVNMKNSKFKGTKFKNCLFFGCDLQDADFFGASFENVYFISCNLKNIKNFMVNDNIKIIKKYPEILLSQEMKGVLAAMSQNSKLEKYHILTINQKKPNYWMLEILLKKYHEQELKYFFQKLLITNKQQFYTIHDYILALSNYYKR
;
A
#
# COMPACT_ATOMS: atom_id res chain seq x y z
N MET A 1 -5.69 31.48 18.23
CA MET A 1 -6.71 30.38 18.30
C MET A 1 -7.56 30.59 19.54
N GLY A 2 -8.90 30.69 19.43
CA GLY A 2 -9.79 30.91 20.59
C GLY A 2 -9.81 29.75 21.61
N ARG A 3 -10.07 30.07 22.88
CA ARG A 3 -10.04 29.13 24.03
C ARG A 3 -10.93 27.89 23.82
N GLY A 4 -12.14 28.06 23.26
CA GLY A 4 -13.06 26.95 22.95
C GLY A 4 -12.51 25.93 21.94
N LYS A 5 -11.85 26.39 20.86
CA LYS A 5 -11.23 25.51 19.86
C LYS A 5 -10.08 24.70 20.46
N LYS A 6 -9.30 25.29 21.37
CA LYS A 6 -8.22 24.61 22.10
C LYS A 6 -8.77 23.51 23.00
N ARG A 7 -9.83 23.79 23.77
CA ARG A 7 -10.51 22.80 24.65
C ARG A 7 -11.09 21.63 23.84
N ARG A 8 -11.75 21.91 22.70
CA ARG A 8 -12.29 20.86 21.81
C ARG A 8 -11.19 19.93 21.27
N LYS A 9 -10.08 20.51 20.78
CA LYS A 9 -8.92 19.73 20.31
C LYS A 9 -8.33 18.86 21.42
N ALA A 10 -8.19 19.37 22.63
CA ALA A 10 -7.70 18.61 23.78
C ALA A 10 -8.61 17.42 24.13
N LYS A 11 -9.94 17.61 24.16
CA LYS A 11 -10.92 16.54 24.41
C LYS A 11 -10.84 15.44 23.35
N LEU A 12 -10.72 15.81 22.07
CA LEU A 12 -10.55 14.86 20.97
C LEU A 12 -9.23 14.08 21.09
N LYS A 13 -8.12 14.75 21.44
CA LYS A 13 -6.83 14.09 21.68
C LYS A 13 -6.94 13.07 22.81
N LYS A 14 -7.56 13.43 23.95
CA LYS A 14 -7.78 12.50 25.09
C LYS A 14 -8.61 11.28 24.67
N LYS A 15 -9.72 11.46 23.96
CA LYS A 15 -10.55 10.36 23.43
C LYS A 15 -9.76 9.43 22.49
N ARG A 16 -8.93 10.00 21.61
CA ARG A 16 -8.06 9.20 20.72
C ARG A 16 -7.04 8.38 21.52
N MET A 17 -6.38 8.98 22.51
CA MET A 17 -5.41 8.28 23.36
C MET A 17 -6.05 7.12 24.15
N ILE A 18 -7.28 7.30 24.66
CA ILE A 18 -8.01 6.22 25.35
C ILE A 18 -8.25 5.03 24.41
N LYS A 19 -8.72 5.28 23.18
CA LYS A 19 -8.93 4.21 22.19
C LYS A 19 -7.63 3.46 21.85
N ILE A 20 -6.53 4.19 21.69
CA ILE A 20 -5.21 3.61 21.43
C ILE A 20 -4.78 2.70 22.60
N ARG A 21 -4.96 3.16 23.85
CA ARG A 21 -4.65 2.36 25.06
C ARG A 21 -5.50 1.09 25.17
N GLN A 22 -6.73 1.11 24.65
CA GLN A 22 -7.60 -0.06 24.55
C GLN A 22 -7.24 -1.01 23.40
N GLY A 23 -6.12 -0.80 22.70
CA GLY A 23 -5.74 -1.57 21.51
C GLY A 23 -6.65 -1.35 20.30
N LYS A 24 -7.62 -0.43 20.38
CA LYS A 24 -8.53 -0.13 19.27
C LYS A 24 -7.76 0.60 18.18
N ARG A 25 -7.97 0.19 16.93
CA ARG A 25 -7.39 0.88 15.80
C ARG A 25 -7.98 2.29 15.67
N VAL A 26 -7.11 3.30 15.67
CA VAL A 26 -7.49 4.70 15.46
C VAL A 26 -6.83 5.19 14.18
N PRO A 27 -7.60 5.35 13.08
CA PRO A 27 -7.02 5.79 11.81
C PRO A 27 -6.36 7.17 11.92
N PHE A 28 -5.28 7.36 11.16
CA PHE A 28 -4.70 8.68 10.96
C PHE A 28 -5.68 9.53 10.15
N SER A 29 -6.04 10.69 10.70
CA SER A 29 -6.98 11.61 10.06
C SER A 29 -6.55 13.05 10.25
N ILE A 30 -6.48 13.77 9.14
CA ILE A 30 -6.08 15.18 9.10
C ILE A 30 -6.70 15.85 7.88
N SER A 31 -7.16 17.09 8.04
CA SER A 31 -7.74 17.85 6.95
C SER A 31 -7.34 19.32 7.05
N ASN A 32 -7.19 19.99 5.91
CA ASN A 32 -6.89 21.42 5.81
C ASN A 32 -5.67 21.82 6.66
N CYS A 33 -4.62 20.98 6.64
CA CYS A 33 -3.41 21.29 7.38
C CYS A 33 -2.63 22.38 6.63
N PRO A 34 -2.41 23.57 7.23
CA PRO A 34 -1.74 24.67 6.55
C PRO A 34 -0.23 24.44 6.40
N LYS A 35 0.33 23.46 7.13
CA LYS A 35 1.75 23.15 7.10
C LYS A 35 2.00 21.86 6.32
N PRO A 36 3.10 21.78 5.55
CA PRO A 36 3.53 20.52 4.96
C PRO A 36 3.71 19.43 6.02
N LEU A 37 3.22 18.24 5.72
CA LEU A 37 3.32 17.05 6.54
C LEU A 37 4.49 16.19 6.07
N ARG A 38 5.09 15.45 7.01
CA ARG A 38 6.12 14.46 6.71
C ARG A 38 5.48 13.14 6.27
N GLY A 39 6.23 12.35 5.52
CA GLY A 39 5.83 11.00 5.18
C GLY A 39 6.03 10.03 6.35
N THR A 40 5.70 8.76 6.12
CA THR A 40 5.78 7.71 7.14
C THR A 40 6.47 6.47 6.58
N MET A 41 6.96 5.59 7.45
CA MET A 41 7.73 4.43 7.04
C MET A 41 7.37 3.21 7.87
N TYR A 42 7.46 2.02 7.28
CA TYR A 42 7.25 0.71 7.95
C TYR A 42 5.92 0.63 8.70
N LYS A 43 4.82 0.92 8.01
CA LYS A 43 3.51 1.11 8.66
C LYS A 43 2.36 0.55 7.85
N TYR A 44 1.35 0.07 8.58
CA TYR A 44 0.04 -0.26 8.04
C TYR A 44 -0.99 0.79 8.48
N GLU A 45 -1.62 1.46 7.51
CA GLU A 45 -2.57 2.54 7.70
C GLU A 45 -3.94 2.17 7.13
N TYR A 46 -4.83 1.69 8.00
CA TYR A 46 -6.19 1.32 7.63
C TYR A 46 -7.16 2.48 7.86
N LYS A 47 -8.00 2.77 6.86
CA LYS A 47 -9.01 3.84 6.86
C LYS A 47 -8.43 5.24 7.13
N VAL A 48 -7.23 5.50 6.60
CA VAL A 48 -6.65 6.84 6.64
C VAL A 48 -7.62 7.87 6.06
N ASN A 49 -7.67 9.07 6.62
CA ASN A 49 -8.52 10.15 6.11
C ASN A 49 -7.72 11.46 6.04
N VAL A 50 -7.18 11.74 4.87
CA VAL A 50 -6.37 12.90 4.53
C VAL A 50 -7.10 13.71 3.46
N HIS A 51 -7.33 15.00 3.72
CA HIS A 51 -8.07 15.86 2.81
C HIS A 51 -7.46 17.26 2.77
N HIS A 52 -7.19 17.83 1.60
CA HIS A 52 -6.57 19.16 1.48
C HIS A 52 -5.29 19.31 2.34
N CYS A 53 -4.39 18.34 2.22
CA CYS A 53 -3.10 18.37 2.91
C CYS A 53 -1.95 18.40 1.90
N THR A 54 -0.80 18.91 2.36
CA THR A 54 0.42 18.99 1.55
C THR A 54 1.51 18.10 2.17
N PHE A 55 2.21 17.34 1.34
CA PHE A 55 3.32 16.45 1.71
C PHE A 55 4.54 16.76 0.82
N SER A 56 4.86 18.05 0.66
CA SER A 56 5.97 18.49 -0.18
C SER A 56 7.30 17.88 0.30
N ASN A 57 8.06 17.28 -0.61
CA ASN A 57 9.34 16.58 -0.33
C ASN A 57 9.23 15.46 0.72
N ALA A 58 8.03 14.96 0.99
CA ALA A 58 7.83 13.87 1.96
C ALA A 58 8.37 12.55 1.42
N ARG A 59 8.86 11.69 2.33
CA ARG A 59 9.34 10.34 2.00
C ARG A 59 8.45 9.29 2.66
N PHE A 60 7.98 8.35 1.86
CA PHE A 60 7.19 7.21 2.28
C PHE A 60 7.92 5.95 1.91
N ASN A 61 8.18 5.06 2.88
CA ASN A 61 8.93 3.84 2.63
C ASN A 61 8.29 2.64 3.33
N ASN A 62 7.97 1.60 2.56
CA ASN A 62 7.40 0.36 3.08
C ASN A 62 6.10 0.57 3.87
N VAL A 63 5.10 1.19 3.21
CA VAL A 63 3.82 1.56 3.83
C VAL A 63 2.68 0.90 3.07
N ARG A 64 1.72 0.33 3.81
CA ARG A 64 0.47 -0.18 3.23
C ARG A 64 -0.71 0.65 3.71
N TYR A 65 -1.32 1.39 2.78
CA TYR A 65 -2.59 2.09 2.98
C TYR A 65 -3.74 1.19 2.54
N ARG A 66 -4.78 1.04 3.38
CA ARG A 66 -5.96 0.23 3.03
C ARG A 66 -7.27 0.95 3.33
N SER A 67 -8.18 0.96 2.35
CA SER A 67 -9.57 1.44 2.49
C SER A 67 -9.68 2.87 3.03
N GLY A 68 -8.80 3.77 2.57
CA GLY A 68 -8.73 5.15 3.06
C GLY A 68 -9.09 6.21 2.02
N HIS A 69 -9.08 7.47 2.45
CA HIS A 69 -9.27 8.65 1.64
C HIS A 69 -8.02 9.54 1.75
N ILE A 70 -7.44 9.88 0.61
CA ILE A 70 -6.33 10.82 0.44
C ILE A 70 -6.69 11.74 -0.73
N THR A 71 -7.68 12.60 -0.52
CA THR A 71 -8.30 13.40 -1.59
C THR A 71 -7.82 14.85 -1.56
N TYR A 72 -7.82 15.49 -2.74
CA TYR A 72 -7.45 16.89 -2.90
C TYR A 72 -6.12 17.27 -2.25
N SER A 73 -5.19 16.32 -2.14
CA SER A 73 -3.93 16.49 -1.42
C SER A 73 -2.77 16.58 -2.39
N SER A 74 -1.72 17.31 -1.99
CA SER A 74 -0.54 17.55 -2.83
C SER A 74 0.67 16.79 -2.30
N PHE A 75 1.37 16.09 -3.19
CA PHE A 75 2.58 15.31 -2.92
C PHE A 75 3.78 15.84 -3.71
N LYS A 76 3.85 17.17 -3.88
CA LYS A 76 4.89 17.82 -4.70
C LYS A 76 6.30 17.32 -4.32
N ASN A 77 7.04 16.79 -5.29
CA ASN A 77 8.40 16.27 -5.12
C ASN A 77 8.55 15.20 -4.02
N ALA A 78 7.47 14.51 -3.65
CA ALA A 78 7.52 13.42 -2.70
C ALA A 78 8.19 12.17 -3.29
N LEU A 79 8.63 11.26 -2.43
CA LEU A 79 9.18 9.96 -2.78
C LEU A 79 8.34 8.87 -2.11
N PHE A 80 7.80 7.96 -2.92
CA PHE A 80 7.14 6.74 -2.47
C PHE A 80 7.99 5.53 -2.89
N GLU A 81 8.45 4.76 -1.92
CA GLU A 81 9.24 3.54 -2.12
C GLU A 81 8.56 2.37 -1.42
N LYS A 82 8.28 1.28 -2.14
CA LYS A 82 7.65 0.09 -1.53
C LYS A 82 6.32 0.44 -0.89
N VAL A 83 5.45 1.18 -1.58
CA VAL A 83 4.16 1.62 -1.02
C VAL A 83 3.00 0.94 -1.74
N ASP A 84 2.13 0.32 -0.94
CA ASP A 84 0.91 -0.33 -1.41
C ASP A 84 -0.31 0.51 -1.02
N PHE A 85 -1.04 1.02 -2.01
CA PHE A 85 -2.35 1.64 -1.86
C PHE A 85 -3.43 0.63 -2.25
N ILE A 86 -4.24 0.19 -1.28
CA ILE A 86 -5.26 -0.85 -1.44
C ILE A 86 -6.64 -0.24 -1.20
N CYS A 87 -7.47 -0.14 -2.24
CA CYS A 87 -8.80 0.47 -2.18
C CYS A 87 -8.79 1.89 -1.59
N VAL A 88 -7.82 2.72 -1.98
CA VAL A 88 -7.69 4.10 -1.49
C VAL A 88 -8.34 5.05 -2.49
N ASN A 89 -9.21 5.93 -2.00
CA ASN A 89 -9.73 7.03 -2.78
C ASN A 89 -8.70 8.17 -2.79
N MET A 90 -8.15 8.47 -3.95
CA MET A 90 -7.14 9.49 -4.18
C MET A 90 -7.60 10.55 -5.19
N LYS A 91 -8.92 10.74 -5.34
CA LYS A 91 -9.49 11.71 -6.28
C LYS A 91 -8.92 13.11 -6.11
N ASN A 92 -8.72 13.79 -7.23
CA ASN A 92 -8.26 15.18 -7.29
C ASN A 92 -6.90 15.44 -6.58
N SER A 93 -6.14 14.41 -6.24
CA SER A 93 -4.81 14.57 -5.64
C SER A 93 -3.75 14.86 -6.70
N LYS A 94 -2.71 15.58 -6.29
CA LYS A 94 -1.65 16.08 -7.17
C LYS A 94 -0.31 15.48 -6.79
N PHE A 95 0.39 14.91 -7.77
CA PHE A 95 1.66 14.21 -7.63
C PHE A 95 2.78 14.89 -8.42
N LYS A 96 2.78 16.23 -8.43
CA LYS A 96 3.73 17.02 -9.22
C LYS A 96 5.19 16.67 -8.85
N GLY A 97 5.99 16.19 -9.79
CA GLY A 97 7.39 15.83 -9.54
C GLY A 97 7.58 14.64 -8.58
N THR A 98 6.52 13.91 -8.25
CA THR A 98 6.59 12.78 -7.31
C THR A 98 7.30 11.59 -7.95
N LYS A 99 8.16 10.92 -7.19
CA LYS A 99 8.82 9.68 -7.61
C LYS A 99 8.13 8.47 -6.95
N PHE A 100 7.69 7.53 -7.77
CA PHE A 100 7.15 6.25 -7.31
C PHE A 100 8.10 5.13 -7.71
N LYS A 101 8.63 4.40 -6.72
CA LYS A 101 9.47 3.23 -6.93
C LYS A 101 8.87 2.03 -6.22
N ASN A 102 8.74 0.91 -6.91
CA ASN A 102 8.24 -0.33 -6.31
C ASN A 102 6.88 -0.09 -5.61
N CYS A 103 5.93 0.52 -6.31
CA CYS A 103 4.64 0.90 -5.74
C CYS A 103 3.50 0.10 -6.36
N LEU A 104 2.43 -0.10 -5.58
CA LEU A 104 1.22 -0.78 -6.01
C LEU A 104 0.00 0.09 -5.71
N PHE A 105 -0.83 0.30 -6.71
CA PHE A 105 -2.18 0.82 -6.58
C PHE A 105 -3.14 -0.31 -6.94
N PHE A 106 -3.92 -0.80 -5.97
CA PHE A 106 -4.90 -1.86 -6.17
C PHE A 106 -6.29 -1.33 -5.83
N GLY A 107 -7.22 -1.34 -6.77
CA GLY A 107 -8.60 -0.87 -6.55
C GLY A 107 -8.70 0.60 -6.16
N CYS A 108 -7.68 1.41 -6.46
CA CYS A 108 -7.66 2.82 -6.09
C CYS A 108 -8.51 3.68 -7.03
N ASP A 109 -9.09 4.73 -6.49
CA ASP A 109 -9.80 5.73 -7.27
C ASP A 109 -8.91 6.95 -7.49
N LEU A 110 -8.39 7.10 -8.70
CA LEU A 110 -7.48 8.17 -9.12
C LEU A 110 -8.19 9.14 -10.07
N GLN A 111 -9.52 9.19 -10.03
CA GLN A 111 -10.27 10.10 -10.88
C GLN A 111 -9.82 11.56 -10.65
N ASP A 112 -9.59 12.27 -11.76
CA ASP A 112 -9.12 13.66 -11.81
C ASP A 112 -7.75 13.90 -11.11
N ALA A 113 -6.98 12.85 -10.81
CA ALA A 113 -5.64 12.98 -10.26
C ALA A 113 -4.65 13.53 -11.31
N ASP A 114 -3.62 14.25 -10.85
CA ASP A 114 -2.64 14.90 -11.71
C ASP A 114 -1.21 14.42 -11.40
N PHE A 115 -0.53 13.89 -12.42
CA PHE A 115 0.81 13.33 -12.34
C PHE A 115 1.89 14.18 -13.03
N PHE A 116 1.69 15.49 -13.18
CA PHE A 116 2.64 16.37 -13.88
C PHE A 116 4.10 16.21 -13.42
N GLY A 117 4.96 15.72 -14.29
CA GLY A 117 6.39 15.50 -14.00
C GLY A 117 6.66 14.37 -12.99
N ALA A 118 5.68 13.52 -12.68
CA ALA A 118 5.89 12.33 -11.87
C ALA A 118 6.71 11.28 -12.63
N SER A 119 7.52 10.50 -11.91
CA SER A 119 8.29 9.39 -12.47
C SER A 119 7.93 8.07 -11.80
N PHE A 120 7.95 6.98 -12.56
CA PHE A 120 7.56 5.64 -12.10
C PHE A 120 8.70 4.65 -12.38
N GLU A 121 8.94 3.76 -11.43
CA GLU A 121 9.92 2.66 -11.51
C GLU A 121 9.28 1.41 -10.87
N ASN A 122 8.98 0.38 -11.67
CA ASN A 122 8.28 -0.84 -11.25
C ASN A 122 6.98 -0.55 -10.45
N VAL A 123 6.02 0.11 -11.10
CA VAL A 123 4.73 0.52 -10.50
C VAL A 123 3.56 -0.23 -11.13
N TYR A 124 2.67 -0.74 -10.28
CA TYR A 124 1.48 -1.48 -10.72
C TYR A 124 0.21 -0.68 -10.44
N PHE A 125 -0.67 -0.58 -11.43
CA PHE A 125 -2.05 -0.10 -11.29
C PHE A 125 -2.99 -1.25 -11.61
N ILE A 126 -3.66 -1.79 -10.60
CA ILE A 126 -4.52 -2.96 -10.70
C ILE A 126 -5.95 -2.56 -10.37
N SER A 127 -6.87 -2.75 -11.30
CA SER A 127 -8.30 -2.46 -11.12
C SER A 127 -8.57 -1.03 -10.62
N CYS A 128 -7.77 -0.06 -11.06
CA CYS A 128 -7.89 1.34 -10.67
C CYS A 128 -8.89 2.10 -11.56
N ASN A 129 -9.63 3.02 -10.96
CA ASN A 129 -10.35 4.04 -11.72
C ASN A 129 -9.38 5.16 -12.11
N LEU A 130 -9.09 5.28 -13.41
CA LEU A 130 -8.17 6.28 -13.98
C LEU A 130 -8.92 7.34 -14.82
N LYS A 131 -10.23 7.51 -14.61
CA LYS A 131 -11.05 8.47 -15.36
C LYS A 131 -10.52 9.90 -15.20
N ASN A 132 -10.36 10.62 -16.32
CA ASN A 132 -9.87 12.01 -16.36
C ASN A 132 -8.51 12.23 -15.68
N ILE A 133 -7.68 11.18 -15.60
CA ILE A 133 -6.32 11.31 -15.07
C ILE A 133 -5.50 12.26 -15.95
N LYS A 134 -4.72 13.13 -15.33
CA LYS A 134 -3.94 14.18 -16.00
C LYS A 134 -2.46 13.85 -15.95
N ASN A 135 -1.74 14.16 -17.04
CA ASN A 135 -0.28 14.05 -17.14
C ASN A 135 0.25 12.64 -16.77
N PHE A 136 -0.50 11.60 -17.14
CA PHE A 136 -0.16 10.22 -16.86
C PHE A 136 0.33 9.53 -18.14
N MET A 137 1.65 9.46 -18.31
CA MET A 137 2.29 8.82 -19.45
C MET A 137 2.67 7.38 -19.09
N VAL A 138 2.11 6.41 -19.81
CA VAL A 138 2.43 5.00 -19.63
C VAL A 138 3.74 4.67 -20.34
N ASN A 139 4.61 3.93 -19.67
CA ASN A 139 5.88 3.40 -20.18
C ASN A 139 6.16 2.04 -19.53
N ASP A 140 7.31 1.43 -19.84
CA ASP A 140 7.68 0.09 -19.37
C ASP A 140 7.76 -0.05 -17.84
N ASN A 141 7.93 1.06 -17.13
CA ASN A 141 7.96 1.07 -15.67
C ASN A 141 6.57 0.99 -15.03
N ILE A 142 5.50 1.09 -15.83
CA ILE A 142 4.11 1.08 -15.39
C ILE A 142 3.40 -0.16 -15.94
N LYS A 143 2.82 -0.97 -15.05
CA LYS A 143 2.00 -2.12 -15.42
C LYS A 143 0.55 -1.88 -15.02
N ILE A 144 -0.33 -1.80 -16.01
CA ILE A 144 -1.78 -1.63 -15.79
C ILE A 144 -2.47 -2.98 -15.98
N ILE A 145 -3.11 -3.50 -14.93
CA ILE A 145 -3.81 -4.80 -14.96
C ILE A 145 -5.30 -4.57 -14.68
N LYS A 146 -6.15 -4.94 -15.65
CA LYS A 146 -7.61 -4.76 -15.56
C LYS A 146 -8.37 -6.08 -15.48
N LYS A 147 -7.85 -7.15 -16.11
CA LYS A 147 -8.45 -8.48 -16.10
C LYS A 147 -8.00 -9.26 -14.87
N TYR A 148 -8.93 -9.99 -14.26
CA TYR A 148 -8.62 -10.90 -13.16
C TYR A 148 -7.60 -11.98 -13.61
N PRO A 149 -6.60 -12.34 -12.79
CA PRO A 149 -5.60 -13.32 -13.18
C PRO A 149 -6.18 -14.73 -13.29
N GLU A 150 -5.90 -15.41 -14.40
CA GLU A 150 -6.31 -16.81 -14.67
C GLU A 150 -5.14 -17.74 -14.32
N ILE A 151 -4.83 -17.84 -13.03
CA ILE A 151 -3.70 -18.64 -12.52
C ILE A 151 -4.19 -20.01 -12.06
N LEU A 152 -3.61 -21.07 -12.62
CA LEU A 152 -3.81 -22.44 -12.16
C LEU A 152 -2.68 -22.84 -11.22
N LEU A 153 -2.95 -22.82 -9.91
CA LEU A 153 -1.99 -23.26 -8.89
C LEU A 153 -2.08 -24.77 -8.65
N SER A 154 -0.93 -25.40 -8.44
CA SER A 154 -0.84 -26.78 -7.95
C SER A 154 -1.50 -26.92 -6.57
N GLN A 155 -1.94 -28.14 -6.23
CA GLN A 155 -2.50 -28.43 -4.91
C GLN A 155 -1.47 -28.20 -3.79
N GLU A 156 -0.20 -28.48 -4.05
CA GLU A 156 0.90 -28.22 -3.13
C GLU A 156 1.03 -26.73 -2.81
N MET A 157 1.05 -25.87 -3.83
CA MET A 157 1.15 -24.42 -3.63
C MET A 157 -0.05 -23.87 -2.86
N LYS A 158 -1.26 -24.37 -3.14
CA LYS A 158 -2.46 -24.02 -2.35
C LYS A 158 -2.32 -24.44 -0.89
N GLY A 159 -1.76 -25.63 -0.63
CA GLY A 159 -1.47 -26.10 0.73
C GLY A 159 -0.48 -25.19 1.47
N VAL A 160 0.60 -24.77 0.81
CA VAL A 160 1.58 -23.84 1.38
C VAL A 160 0.96 -22.48 1.69
N LEU A 161 0.17 -21.92 0.77
CA LEU A 161 -0.53 -20.64 0.99
C LEU A 161 -1.55 -20.74 2.14
N ALA A 162 -2.23 -21.88 2.28
CA ALA A 162 -3.12 -22.14 3.42
C ALA A 162 -2.35 -22.21 4.74
N ALA A 163 -1.15 -22.82 4.76
CA ALA A 163 -0.30 -22.80 5.95
C ALA A 163 0.19 -21.38 6.29
N MET A 164 0.56 -20.58 5.28
CA MET A 164 0.95 -19.18 5.47
C MET A 164 -0.17 -18.33 6.05
N SER A 165 -1.42 -18.58 5.66
CA SER A 165 -2.57 -17.84 6.18
C SER A 165 -2.85 -18.12 7.65
N GLN A 166 -2.36 -19.23 8.20
CA GLN A 166 -2.43 -19.50 9.64
C GLN A 166 -1.30 -18.83 10.43
N ASN A 167 -0.25 -18.34 9.77
CA ASN A 167 0.88 -17.67 10.43
C ASN A 167 0.53 -16.21 10.73
N SER A 168 0.37 -15.89 12.01
CA SER A 168 -0.05 -14.55 12.48
C SER A 168 0.86 -13.39 12.04
N LYS A 169 2.16 -13.64 11.81
CA LYS A 169 3.09 -12.60 11.32
C LYS A 169 2.97 -12.39 9.81
N LEU A 170 2.86 -13.46 9.03
CA LEU A 170 2.75 -13.36 7.57
C LEU A 170 1.36 -12.86 7.13
N GLU A 171 0.33 -13.22 7.88
CA GLU A 171 -1.06 -12.95 7.50
C GLU A 171 -1.61 -11.62 8.04
N LYS A 172 -0.89 -10.95 8.95
CA LYS A 172 -1.38 -9.74 9.67
C LYS A 172 -2.03 -8.67 8.78
N TYR A 173 -1.54 -8.49 7.55
CA TYR A 173 -2.04 -7.48 6.61
C TYR A 173 -2.67 -8.05 5.33
N HIS A 174 -2.89 -9.37 5.27
CA HIS A 174 -3.55 -10.09 4.18
C HIS A 174 -3.01 -9.66 2.80
N ILE A 175 -1.73 -9.96 2.55
CA ILE A 175 -1.04 -9.60 1.30
C ILE A 175 -1.30 -10.71 0.28
N LEU A 176 -0.85 -11.94 0.55
CA LEU A 176 -0.98 -13.09 -0.36
C LEU A 176 -2.34 -13.78 -0.30
N THR A 177 -3.27 -13.25 0.48
CA THR A 177 -4.59 -13.81 0.78
C THR A 177 -5.64 -12.70 0.84
N ILE A 178 -6.88 -13.01 0.51
CA ILE A 178 -8.01 -12.08 0.59
C ILE A 178 -8.76 -12.26 1.92
N ASN A 179 -8.93 -13.52 2.30
CA ASN A 179 -9.41 -13.99 3.60
C ASN A 179 -8.53 -15.18 4.00
N GLN A 180 -8.69 -15.70 5.22
CA GLN A 180 -7.84 -16.78 5.78
C GLN A 180 -7.78 -18.07 4.93
N LYS A 181 -8.52 -18.18 3.83
CA LYS A 181 -8.57 -19.38 2.99
C LYS A 181 -8.35 -19.14 1.49
N LYS A 182 -8.52 -17.91 0.98
CA LYS A 182 -8.45 -17.62 -0.46
C LYS A 182 -7.16 -16.90 -0.84
N PRO A 183 -6.35 -17.48 -1.74
CA PRO A 183 -5.19 -16.81 -2.32
C PRO A 183 -5.56 -15.47 -2.97
N ASN A 184 -4.68 -14.49 -2.80
CA ASN A 184 -4.77 -13.22 -3.50
C ASN A 184 -4.06 -13.34 -4.84
N TYR A 185 -4.80 -13.83 -5.84
CA TYR A 185 -4.27 -14.05 -7.18
C TYR A 185 -3.68 -12.79 -7.83
N TRP A 186 -4.18 -11.59 -7.49
CA TRP A 186 -3.56 -10.34 -7.96
C TRP A 186 -2.13 -10.14 -7.47
N MET A 187 -1.84 -10.53 -6.22
CA MET A 187 -0.49 -10.43 -5.68
C MET A 187 0.38 -11.57 -6.18
N LEU A 188 -0.18 -12.77 -6.31
CA LEU A 188 0.53 -13.91 -6.89
C LEU A 188 0.91 -13.68 -8.34
N GLU A 189 0.05 -13.05 -9.15
CA GLU A 189 0.37 -12.62 -10.52
C GLU A 189 1.64 -11.77 -10.58
N ILE A 190 1.83 -10.85 -9.63
CA ILE A 190 3.04 -10.01 -9.57
C ILE A 190 4.28 -10.86 -9.30
N LEU A 191 4.17 -11.83 -8.40
CA LEU A 191 5.27 -12.72 -8.04
C LEU A 191 5.58 -13.71 -9.17
N LEU A 192 4.56 -14.32 -9.76
CA LEU A 192 4.68 -15.31 -10.83
C LEU A 192 5.22 -14.71 -12.14
N LYS A 193 5.09 -13.40 -12.35
CA LYS A 193 5.79 -12.68 -13.43
C LYS A 193 7.30 -12.61 -13.26
N LYS A 194 7.83 -12.91 -12.07
CA LYS A 194 9.27 -12.80 -11.74
C LYS A 194 9.88 -14.14 -11.28
N TYR A 195 9.05 -15.10 -10.89
CA TYR A 195 9.46 -16.36 -10.29
C TYR A 195 8.54 -17.48 -10.75
N HIS A 196 9.09 -18.66 -10.95
CA HIS A 196 8.30 -19.86 -11.22
C HIS A 196 7.53 -20.29 -9.97
N GLU A 197 6.42 -21.01 -10.15
CA GLU A 197 5.61 -21.50 -9.03
C GLU A 197 6.43 -22.35 -8.06
N GLN A 198 7.32 -23.20 -8.58
CA GLN A 198 8.21 -24.03 -7.76
C GLN A 198 9.11 -23.17 -6.86
N GLU A 199 9.68 -22.08 -7.39
CA GLU A 199 10.52 -21.16 -6.62
C GLU A 199 9.72 -20.48 -5.51
N LEU A 200 8.52 -19.98 -5.82
CA LEU A 200 7.65 -19.39 -4.81
C LEU A 200 7.29 -20.40 -3.73
N LYS A 201 6.95 -21.63 -4.11
CA LYS A 201 6.62 -22.72 -3.17
C LYS A 201 7.76 -22.99 -2.20
N TYR A 202 8.98 -23.22 -2.70
CA TYR A 202 10.15 -23.48 -1.87
C TYR A 202 10.46 -22.32 -0.93
N PHE A 203 10.42 -21.09 -1.45
CA PHE A 203 10.63 -19.91 -0.62
C PHE A 203 9.56 -19.75 0.47
N PHE A 204 8.29 -19.96 0.14
CA PHE A 204 7.19 -19.85 1.11
C PHE A 204 7.26 -20.90 2.21
N GLN A 205 7.63 -22.15 1.88
CA GLN A 205 7.90 -23.20 2.86
C GLN A 205 9.03 -22.79 3.81
N LYS A 206 10.13 -22.25 3.27
CA LYS A 206 11.23 -21.75 4.10
C LYS A 206 10.78 -20.59 4.98
N LEU A 207 10.00 -19.65 4.43
CA LEU A 207 9.52 -18.47 5.12
C LEU A 207 8.64 -18.82 6.33
N LEU A 208 7.84 -19.88 6.26
CA LEU A 208 7.04 -20.39 7.39
C LEU A 208 7.91 -20.72 8.62
N ILE A 209 9.13 -21.20 8.40
CA ILE A 209 10.06 -21.63 9.45
C ILE A 209 10.93 -20.45 9.90
N THR A 210 11.45 -19.68 8.95
CA THR A 210 12.53 -18.71 9.23
C THR A 210 12.06 -17.28 9.45
N ASN A 211 10.79 -16.95 9.17
CA ASN A 211 10.38 -15.55 9.15
C ASN A 211 10.40 -14.90 10.54
N LYS A 212 11.28 -13.91 10.70
CA LYS A 212 11.39 -13.10 11.91
C LYS A 212 10.74 -11.73 11.78
N GLN A 213 10.41 -11.29 10.56
CA GLN A 213 10.00 -9.91 10.27
C GLN A 213 8.55 -9.80 9.79
N GLN A 214 7.92 -8.65 10.04
CA GLN A 214 6.60 -8.34 9.53
C GLN A 214 6.71 -7.78 8.11
N PHE A 215 6.03 -8.39 7.14
CA PHE A 215 5.90 -7.82 5.81
C PHE A 215 4.70 -6.87 5.78
N TYR A 216 4.93 -5.67 5.25
CA TYR A 216 3.95 -4.61 5.08
C TYR A 216 3.41 -4.59 3.65
N THR A 217 4.25 -4.84 2.64
CA THR A 217 3.87 -4.70 1.23
C THR A 217 4.19 -5.94 0.40
N ILE A 218 3.63 -6.03 -0.81
CA ILE A 218 4.03 -7.08 -1.76
C ILE A 218 5.52 -6.99 -2.11
N HIS A 219 6.10 -5.79 -2.04
CA HIS A 219 7.50 -5.57 -2.33
C HIS A 219 8.45 -6.10 -1.26
N ASP A 220 7.98 -6.33 -0.03
CA ASP A 220 8.75 -7.09 0.97
C ASP A 220 8.94 -8.55 0.53
N TYR A 221 7.89 -9.18 -0.02
CA TYR A 221 8.01 -10.53 -0.59
C TYR A 221 8.96 -10.55 -1.79
N ILE A 222 8.86 -9.58 -2.70
CA ILE A 222 9.74 -9.49 -3.88
C ILE A 222 11.20 -9.32 -3.45
N LEU A 223 11.48 -8.45 -2.47
CA LEU A 223 12.84 -8.24 -1.97
C LEU A 223 13.38 -9.48 -1.25
N ALA A 224 12.56 -10.13 -0.43
CA ALA A 224 12.96 -11.34 0.29
C ALA A 224 13.26 -12.51 -0.67
N LEU A 225 12.44 -12.67 -1.72
CA LEU A 225 12.68 -13.62 -2.80
C LEU A 225 13.96 -13.29 -3.56
N SER A 226 14.17 -12.02 -3.91
CA SER A 226 15.35 -11.55 -4.63
C SER A 226 16.63 -11.83 -3.84
N ASN A 227 16.63 -11.54 -2.54
CA ASN A 227 17.74 -11.87 -1.66
C ASN A 227 17.95 -13.39 -1.50
N TYR A 228 16.88 -14.18 -1.51
CA TYR A 228 16.96 -15.64 -1.36
C TYR A 228 17.56 -16.31 -2.60
N TYR A 229 17.14 -15.90 -3.79
CA TYR A 229 17.61 -16.44 -5.07
C TYR A 229 18.81 -15.68 -5.65
N LYS A 230 19.24 -14.58 -5.02
CA LYS A 230 20.34 -13.69 -5.44
C LYS A 230 20.15 -13.11 -6.86
N ARG A 231 18.93 -12.70 -7.20
CA ARG A 231 18.56 -12.06 -8.47
C ARG A 231 17.53 -10.95 -8.25
#